data_AF-A0A482WX20-F1
#
_entry.id   AF-A0A482WX20-F1
#
_cell.length_a   1.000
_cell.length_b   1.000
_cell.length_c   1.000
_cell.angle_alpha   90.00
_cell.angle_beta   90.00
_cell.angle_gamma   90.00
#
_symmetry.space_group_name_H-M   'P 1'
#
loop_
_entity.id
_entity.type
_entity.pdbx_description
1 polymer ?
#
loop_
_entity_poly.entity_id
_entity_poly.type
_entity_poly.pdbx_seq_one_letter_code
_entity_poly.pdbx_strand_id
1 'polypeptide(L)'
;MGCSQSLLVKCALLAANFLFMVMGLVLMGCAMDILFDIERMLISRAVISSTAMPQPLYYYIALSLIAIGLFISSLSVLGCWATHCKNSCFIGLFMFLLVVMLVMEIVGCILMAVCPQMLGAHIVEEEILDNWQRNYGVPGREQFTAAVDLVQTKGCLTHLQEWLSHELSTGILTTLLVVSLQLLLLLFAILMCVKSVQQSNSTVKPSLSSLMMTSQQHKQNTIKRNFNYNN
;
A
#
# COMPACT_ATOMS: atom_id res chain seq x y z
N MET A 1 13.07 20.63 24.74
CA MET A 1 13.53 19.80 23.60
C MET A 1 12.40 19.09 22.81
N GLY A 2 11.15 19.03 23.30
CA GLY A 2 10.06 18.29 22.62
C GLY A 2 9.42 18.92 21.36
N CYS A 3 9.75 20.18 21.01
CA CYS A 3 9.20 20.84 19.82
C CYS A 3 9.87 20.35 18.52
N SER A 4 11.21 20.22 18.52
CA SER A 4 11.98 19.78 17.35
C SER A 4 11.69 18.33 16.95
N GLN A 5 11.54 17.42 17.92
CA GLN A 5 11.25 16.01 17.64
C GLN A 5 9.87 15.80 17.01
N SER A 6 8.88 16.61 17.41
CA SER A 6 7.53 16.53 16.84
C SER A 6 7.45 17.00 15.39
N LEU A 7 8.30 17.96 15.02
CA LEU A 7 8.37 18.48 13.66
C LEU A 7 9.03 17.45 12.73
N LEU A 8 10.11 16.82 13.19
CA LEU A 8 10.84 15.80 12.43
C LEU A 8 9.94 14.62 12.04
N VAL A 9 9.15 14.08 12.98
CA VAL A 9 8.22 12.96 12.69
C VAL A 9 7.17 13.35 11.66
N LYS A 10 6.62 14.58 11.74
CA LYS A 10 5.64 15.07 10.75
C LYS A 10 6.26 15.23 9.36
N CYS A 11 7.45 15.83 9.28
CA CYS A 11 8.16 16.00 8.02
C CYS A 11 8.54 14.65 7.41
N ALA A 12 9.01 13.69 8.21
CA ALA A 12 9.34 12.35 7.75
C ALA A 12 8.10 11.60 7.23
N LEU A 13 6.97 11.67 7.95
CA LEU A 13 5.72 11.03 7.53
C LEU A 13 5.16 11.67 6.26
N LEU A 14 5.24 13.00 6.14
CA LEU A 14 4.84 13.71 4.92
C LEU A 14 5.73 13.34 3.72
N ALA A 15 7.06 13.32 3.91
CA ALA A 15 8.01 12.96 2.86
C ALA A 15 7.81 11.51 2.39
N ALA A 16 7.68 10.56 3.31
CA ALA A 16 7.45 9.17 2.99
C ALA A 16 6.12 8.95 2.25
N ASN A 17 5.03 9.55 2.70
CA ASN A 17 3.74 9.47 1.98
C ASN A 17 3.81 10.15 0.60
N PHE A 18 4.52 11.27 0.46
CA PHE A 18 4.71 11.91 -0.85
C PHE A 18 5.49 11.01 -1.81
N LEU A 19 6.54 10.32 -1.33
CA LEU A 19 7.27 9.34 -2.12
C LEU A 19 6.36 8.18 -2.55
N PHE A 20 5.57 7.61 -1.64
CA PHE A 20 4.62 6.55 -1.99
C PHE A 20 3.56 7.00 -3.00
N MET A 21 3.09 8.25 -2.90
CA MET A 21 2.16 8.82 -3.88
C MET A 21 2.79 8.89 -5.28
N VAL A 22 4.03 9.40 -5.39
CA VAL A 22 4.75 9.46 -6.67
C VAL A 22 4.97 8.06 -7.24
N MET A 23 5.39 7.11 -6.40
CA MET A 23 5.59 5.72 -6.84
C MET A 23 4.29 5.07 -7.31
N GLY A 24 3.16 5.33 -6.64
CA GLY A 24 1.85 4.83 -7.07
C GLY A 24 1.40 5.42 -8.42
N LEU A 25 1.66 6.71 -8.66
CA LEU A 25 1.36 7.35 -9.95
C LEU A 25 2.26 6.84 -11.07
N VAL A 26 3.55 6.63 -10.80
CA VAL A 26 4.48 6.03 -11.76
C VAL A 26 4.05 4.61 -12.10
N LEU A 27 3.68 3.80 -11.10
CA LEU A 27 3.17 2.45 -11.31
C LEU A 27 1.93 2.43 -12.21
N MET A 28 0.98 3.33 -11.94
CA MET A 28 -0.21 3.49 -12.77
C MET A 28 0.13 3.94 -14.19
N GLY A 29 1.06 4.89 -14.35
CA GLY A 29 1.54 5.34 -15.66
C GLY A 29 2.14 4.21 -16.48
N CYS A 30 3.08 3.46 -15.88
CA CYS A 30 3.67 2.28 -16.50
C CYS A 30 2.60 1.22 -16.86
N ALA A 31 1.58 1.04 -16.01
CA ALA A 31 0.49 0.11 -16.28
C ALA A 31 -0.46 0.57 -17.40
N MET A 32 -0.64 1.88 -17.57
CA MET A 32 -1.35 2.45 -18.72
C MET A 32 -0.53 2.33 -20.00
N ASP A 33 0.78 2.59 -19.95
CA ASP A 33 1.67 2.39 -21.11
C ASP A 33 1.62 0.93 -21.59
N ILE A 34 1.60 -0.01 -20.63
CA ILE A 34 1.39 -1.44 -20.86
C ILE A 34 0.05 -1.72 -21.59
N LEU A 35 -1.02 -0.99 -21.26
CA LEU A 35 -2.34 -1.17 -21.83
C LEU A 35 -2.48 -0.54 -23.23
N PHE A 36 -1.77 0.57 -23.47
CA PHE A 36 -1.76 1.27 -24.76
C PHE A 36 -0.80 0.65 -25.78
N ASP A 37 0.17 -0.15 -25.34
CA ASP A 37 1.01 -0.96 -26.22
C ASP A 37 0.21 -2.19 -26.72
N ILE A 38 -0.66 -1.95 -27.70
CA ILE A 38 -1.55 -2.95 -28.33
C ILE A 38 -0.73 -4.16 -28.82
N GLU A 39 0.49 -3.94 -29.32
CA GLU A 39 1.38 -4.99 -29.81
C GLU A 39 1.79 -5.96 -28.69
N ARG A 40 2.06 -5.48 -27.47
CA ARG A 40 2.36 -6.33 -26.30
C ARG A 40 1.15 -7.00 -25.68
N MET A 41 -0.01 -6.36 -25.77
CA MET A 41 -1.26 -6.94 -25.26
C MET A 41 -1.66 -8.19 -26.05
N LEU A 42 -1.38 -8.21 -27.35
CA LEU A 42 -1.60 -9.38 -28.19
C LEU A 42 -0.56 -10.50 -27.97
N ILE A 43 0.68 -10.16 -27.62
CA ILE A 43 1.77 -11.10 -27.26
C ILE A 43 1.40 -11.98 -26.06
N SER A 44 0.60 -11.47 -25.12
CA SER A 44 0.16 -12.26 -23.96
C SER A 44 -0.84 -13.38 -24.28
N ARG A 45 -1.52 -13.28 -25.43
CA ARG A 45 -2.39 -14.33 -25.97
C ARG A 45 -1.58 -15.52 -26.49
N ALA A 46 -0.26 -15.34 -26.64
CA ALA A 46 0.69 -16.36 -27.01
C ALA A 46 1.08 -17.28 -25.85
N VAL A 47 1.57 -16.69 -24.77
CA VAL A 47 2.45 -17.42 -23.85
C VAL A 47 1.69 -18.43 -22.97
N ILE A 48 0.38 -18.27 -22.79
CA ILE A 48 -0.41 -19.12 -21.87
C ILE A 48 -1.76 -19.44 -22.51
N SER A 49 -1.81 -20.49 -23.32
CA SER A 49 -3.05 -21.03 -23.93
C SER A 49 -3.79 -21.99 -22.99
N SER A 50 -3.67 -21.80 -21.67
CA SER A 50 -4.19 -22.71 -20.66
C SER A 50 -5.17 -21.95 -19.77
N THR A 51 -6.46 -22.27 -19.93
CA THR A 51 -7.63 -22.00 -19.07
C THR A 51 -8.71 -21.06 -19.66
N ALA A 52 -9.95 -21.44 -19.38
CA ALA A 52 -11.22 -20.98 -19.95
C ALA A 52 -11.62 -19.53 -19.60
N MET A 53 -10.70 -18.57 -19.76
CA MET A 53 -10.95 -17.15 -19.50
C MET A 53 -11.15 -16.38 -20.82
N PRO A 54 -12.20 -15.54 -20.93
CA PRO A 54 -12.55 -14.85 -22.18
C PRO A 54 -11.62 -13.69 -22.58
N GLN A 55 -10.65 -13.29 -21.74
CA GLN A 55 -9.72 -12.17 -21.99
C GLN A 55 -8.25 -12.54 -21.65
N PRO A 56 -7.24 -11.92 -22.30
CA PRO A 56 -5.83 -12.22 -22.06
C PRO A 56 -5.38 -11.85 -20.64
N LEU A 57 -4.56 -12.71 -20.01
CA LEU A 57 -4.09 -12.57 -18.63
C LEU A 57 -3.36 -11.23 -18.35
N TYR A 58 -2.64 -10.71 -19.34
CA TYR A 58 -1.93 -9.43 -19.24
C TYR A 58 -2.85 -8.21 -19.10
N TYR A 59 -4.07 -8.27 -19.67
CA TYR A 59 -5.09 -7.25 -19.42
C TYR A 59 -5.45 -7.17 -17.94
N TYR A 60 -5.63 -8.33 -17.29
CA TYR A 60 -5.92 -8.40 -15.86
C TYR A 60 -4.74 -7.95 -15.00
N ILE A 61 -3.50 -8.26 -15.41
CA ILE A 61 -2.29 -7.75 -14.74
C ILE A 61 -2.19 -6.22 -14.87
N ALA A 62 -2.39 -5.66 -16.06
CA ALA A 62 -2.36 -4.21 -16.27
C ALA A 62 -3.44 -3.51 -15.43
N LEU A 63 -4.67 -4.04 -15.45
CA LEU A 63 -5.79 -3.54 -14.68
C LEU A 63 -5.52 -3.62 -13.16
N SER A 64 -4.93 -4.72 -12.69
CA SER A 64 -4.58 -4.86 -11.27
C SER A 64 -3.46 -3.90 -10.87
N LEU A 65 -2.46 -3.67 -11.71
CA LEU A 65 -1.39 -2.68 -11.47
C LEU A 65 -1.94 -1.26 -11.41
N ILE A 66 -2.89 -0.90 -12.29
CA ILE A 66 -3.60 0.39 -12.23
C ILE A 66 -4.36 0.51 -10.90
N ALA A 67 -5.12 -0.52 -10.53
CA ALA A 67 -5.88 -0.53 -9.28
C ALA A 67 -4.97 -0.41 -8.03
N ILE A 68 -3.85 -1.15 -8.00
CA ILE A 68 -2.85 -1.09 -6.92
C ILE A 68 -2.21 0.29 -6.86
N GLY A 69 -1.79 0.85 -7.99
CA GLY A 69 -1.18 2.18 -8.06
C GLY A 69 -2.11 3.30 -7.58
N LEU A 70 -3.39 3.23 -7.98
CA LEU A 70 -4.43 4.14 -7.48
C LEU A 70 -4.67 3.98 -5.99
N PHE A 71 -4.73 2.74 -5.50
CA PHE A 71 -4.94 2.45 -4.09
C PHE A 71 -3.79 3.01 -3.24
N ILE A 72 -2.53 2.72 -3.60
CA ILE A 72 -1.34 3.25 -2.91
C ILE A 72 -1.33 4.78 -2.93
N SER A 73 -1.66 5.40 -4.06
CA SER A 73 -1.72 6.86 -4.19
C SER A 73 -2.80 7.46 -3.28
N SER A 74 -3.98 6.85 -3.23
CA SER A 74 -5.07 7.31 -2.36
C SER A 74 -4.72 7.19 -0.87
N LEU A 75 -4.11 6.07 -0.45
CA LEU A 75 -3.64 5.87 0.93
C LEU A 75 -2.59 6.91 1.32
N SER A 76 -1.70 7.23 0.39
CA SER A 76 -0.65 8.23 0.58
C SER A 76 -1.23 9.63 0.76
N VAL A 77 -2.23 10.01 -0.03
CA VAL A 77 -2.97 11.27 0.14
C VAL A 77 -3.66 11.32 1.50
N LEU A 78 -4.31 10.22 1.92
CA LEU A 78 -4.91 10.11 3.25
C LEU A 78 -3.87 10.25 4.37
N GLY A 79 -2.66 9.71 4.21
CA GLY A 79 -1.56 9.87 5.17
C GLY A 79 -1.07 11.32 5.28
N CYS A 80 -0.91 12.01 4.16
CA CYS A 80 -0.62 13.45 4.11
C CYS A 80 -1.72 14.27 4.83
N TRP A 81 -2.99 13.92 4.59
CA TRP A 81 -4.16 14.56 5.20
C TRP A 81 -4.25 14.29 6.70
N ALA A 82 -4.00 13.04 7.12
CA ALA A 82 -3.98 12.62 8.52
C ALA A 82 -2.91 13.36 9.34
N THR A 83 -1.78 13.72 8.72
CA THR A 83 -0.71 14.48 9.39
C THR A 83 -1.13 15.90 9.76
N HIS A 84 -1.97 16.53 8.92
CA HIS A 84 -2.42 17.91 9.10
C HIS A 84 -3.73 18.01 9.88
N CYS A 85 -4.55 16.95 9.89
CA CYS A 85 -5.79 16.91 10.63
C CYS A 85 -5.58 16.76 12.13
N LYS A 86 -6.22 17.64 12.91
CA LYS A 86 -6.31 17.50 14.38
C LYS A 86 -7.28 16.41 14.82
N ASN A 87 -8.08 15.86 13.91
CA ASN A 87 -9.07 14.85 14.23
C ASN A 87 -8.42 13.46 14.28
N SER A 88 -8.40 12.85 15.46
CA SER A 88 -7.84 11.52 15.72
C SER A 88 -8.49 10.42 14.87
N CYS A 89 -9.71 10.62 14.37
CA CYS A 89 -10.37 9.67 13.47
C CYS A 89 -9.59 9.45 12.16
N PHE A 90 -9.07 10.52 11.54
CA PHE A 90 -8.31 10.38 10.28
C PHE A 90 -6.97 9.66 10.48
N ILE A 91 -6.30 9.93 11.61
CA ILE A 91 -5.06 9.21 11.97
C ILE A 91 -5.38 7.74 12.24
N GLY A 92 -6.47 7.44 12.96
CA GLY A 92 -6.93 6.08 13.21
C GLY A 92 -7.29 5.32 11.94
N LEU A 93 -8.00 5.96 11.00
CA LEU A 93 -8.35 5.39 9.71
C LEU A 93 -7.08 5.07 8.88
N PHE A 94 -6.13 6.00 8.83
CA PHE A 94 -4.84 5.76 8.16
C PHE A 94 -4.09 4.57 8.76
N MET A 95 -4.00 4.48 10.09
CA MET A 95 -3.37 3.33 10.75
C MET A 95 -4.09 2.01 10.46
N PHE A 96 -5.41 2.01 10.49
CA PHE A 96 -6.21 0.83 10.15
C PHE A 96 -5.93 0.37 8.73
N LEU A 97 -5.92 1.28 7.75
CA LEU A 97 -5.62 0.95 6.36
C LEU A 97 -4.18 0.46 6.16
N LEU A 98 -3.20 1.01 6.88
CA LEU A 98 -1.83 0.50 6.87
C LEU A 98 -1.74 -0.94 7.40
N VAL A 99 -2.46 -1.26 8.47
CA VAL A 99 -2.49 -2.62 9.03
C VAL A 99 -3.16 -3.60 8.05
N VAL A 100 -4.27 -3.20 7.42
CA VAL A 100 -4.93 -4.01 6.39
C VAL A 100 -3.97 -4.30 5.22
N MET A 101 -3.21 -3.29 4.78
CA MET A 101 -2.20 -3.47 3.73
C MET A 101 -1.08 -4.43 4.12
N LEU A 102 -0.57 -4.31 5.35
CA LEU A 102 0.46 -5.21 5.87
C LEU A 102 -0.04 -6.67 5.90
N VAL A 103 -1.30 -6.88 6.32
CA VAL A 103 -1.91 -8.21 6.33
C VAL A 103 -2.07 -8.75 4.91
N MET A 104 -2.53 -7.93 3.97
CA MET A 104 -2.66 -8.33 2.56
C MET A 104 -1.31 -8.72 1.94
N GLU A 105 -0.24 -8.00 2.27
CA GLU A 105 1.11 -8.29 1.79
C GLU A 105 1.64 -9.61 2.38
N ILE A 106 1.44 -9.85 3.68
CA ILE A 106 1.81 -11.12 4.33
C ILE A 106 1.02 -12.29 3.74
N VAL A 107 -0.30 -12.15 3.60
CA VAL A 107 -1.16 -13.18 2.98
C VAL A 107 -0.71 -13.45 1.54
N GLY A 108 -0.39 -12.40 0.78
CA GLY A 108 0.18 -12.50 -0.56
C GLY A 108 1.48 -13.30 -0.57
N CYS A 109 2.44 -12.97 0.30
CA CYS A 109 3.71 -13.69 0.42
C CYS A 109 3.52 -15.18 0.78
N ILE A 110 2.59 -15.48 1.69
CA ILE A 110 2.29 -16.86 2.08
C ILE A 110 1.67 -17.61 0.91
N LEU A 111 0.70 -17.01 0.20
CA LEU A 111 0.06 -17.62 -0.95
C LEU A 111 1.08 -17.91 -2.07
N MET A 112 1.98 -16.96 -2.32
CA MET A 112 3.11 -17.10 -3.24
C MET A 112 4.02 -18.28 -2.86
N ALA A 113 4.35 -18.41 -1.57
CA ALA A 113 5.25 -19.45 -1.08
C ALA A 113 4.61 -20.85 -1.06
N VAL A 114 3.33 -20.94 -0.70
CA VAL A 114 2.61 -22.21 -0.55
C VAL A 114 2.05 -22.73 -1.88
N CYS A 115 1.65 -21.82 -2.77
CA CYS A 115 0.97 -22.18 -4.02
C CYS A 115 1.60 -21.46 -5.23
N PRO A 116 2.86 -21.74 -5.58
CA PRO A 116 3.52 -21.13 -6.74
C PRO A 116 2.80 -21.43 -8.07
N GLN A 117 2.06 -22.55 -8.11
CA GLN A 117 1.22 -22.96 -9.24
C GLN A 117 0.06 -21.99 -9.53
N MET A 118 -0.47 -21.28 -8.54
CA MET A 118 -1.55 -20.29 -8.75
C MET A 118 -1.06 -19.00 -9.42
N LEU A 119 0.26 -18.81 -9.47
CA LEU A 119 0.88 -17.69 -10.16
C LEU A 119 1.18 -17.95 -11.64
N GLY A 120 0.95 -19.18 -12.12
CA GLY A 120 1.36 -19.59 -13.47
C GLY A 120 2.87 -19.61 -13.69
N ALA A 121 3.67 -19.55 -12.62
CA ALA A 121 5.13 -19.50 -12.67
C ALA A 121 5.79 -20.89 -12.67
N HIS A 122 5.01 -21.98 -12.72
CA HIS A 122 5.56 -23.31 -12.96
C HIS A 122 5.81 -23.46 -14.46
N ILE A 123 6.97 -22.97 -14.89
CA ILE A 123 7.51 -23.13 -16.24
C ILE A 123 7.96 -24.59 -16.35
N VAL A 124 7.02 -25.48 -16.65
CA VAL A 124 7.37 -26.84 -17.10
C VAL A 124 7.81 -26.70 -18.55
N GLU A 125 9.10 -26.90 -18.81
CA GLU A 125 9.67 -26.77 -20.17
C GLU A 125 8.87 -27.59 -21.20
N GLU A 126 8.38 -28.77 -20.80
CA GLU A 126 7.58 -29.64 -21.68
C GLU A 126 6.22 -29.05 -22.06
N GLU A 127 5.49 -28.42 -21.12
CA GLU A 127 4.20 -27.79 -21.43
C GLU A 127 4.37 -26.55 -22.33
N ILE A 128 5.49 -25.83 -22.18
CA ILE A 128 5.80 -24.66 -23.00
C ILE A 128 6.15 -25.09 -24.42
N LEU A 129 6.97 -26.15 -24.58
CA LEU A 129 7.33 -26.70 -25.88
C LEU A 129 6.10 -27.22 -26.64
N ASP A 130 5.22 -27.95 -25.97
CA ASP A 130 3.99 -28.47 -26.56
C ASP A 130 3.04 -27.33 -26.99
N ASN A 131 2.90 -26.28 -26.17
CA ASN A 131 2.09 -25.12 -26.54
C ASN A 131 2.70 -24.31 -27.69
N TRP A 132 4.03 -24.16 -27.73
CA TRP A 132 4.74 -23.53 -28.84
C TRP A 132 4.53 -24.28 -30.14
N GLN A 133 4.81 -25.58 -30.17
CA GLN A 133 4.67 -26.39 -31.38
C GLN A 133 3.24 -26.39 -31.93
N ARG A 134 2.24 -26.32 -31.04
CA ARG A 134 0.83 -26.42 -31.44
C ARG A 134 0.22 -25.10 -31.94
N ASN A 135 0.78 -23.95 -31.57
CA ASN A 135 0.17 -22.64 -31.86
C ASN A 135 1.06 -21.72 -32.71
N TYR A 136 2.34 -22.04 -32.89
CA TYR A 136 3.24 -21.25 -33.73
C TYR A 136 2.92 -21.41 -35.22
N GLY A 137 2.79 -20.30 -35.95
CA GLY A 137 2.51 -20.29 -37.39
C GLY A 137 1.09 -20.69 -37.80
N VAL A 138 0.16 -20.85 -36.85
CA VAL A 138 -1.23 -21.24 -37.13
C VAL A 138 -2.06 -20.00 -37.51
N PRO A 139 -2.84 -20.04 -38.61
CA PRO A 139 -3.71 -18.92 -38.99
C PRO A 139 -4.74 -18.61 -37.89
N GLY A 140 -4.90 -17.32 -37.55
CA GLY A 140 -5.69 -16.88 -36.40
C GLY A 140 -4.95 -16.89 -35.05
N ARG A 141 -3.67 -17.30 -35.04
CA ARG A 141 -2.73 -17.24 -33.91
C ARG A 141 -1.47 -16.43 -34.24
N GLU A 142 -1.59 -15.41 -35.10
CA GLU A 142 -0.46 -14.56 -35.52
C GLU A 142 0.22 -13.85 -34.33
N GLN A 143 -0.59 -13.47 -33.34
CA GLN A 143 -0.13 -12.86 -32.09
C GLN A 143 0.67 -13.82 -31.22
N PHE A 144 0.38 -15.13 -31.34
CA PHE A 144 1.19 -16.17 -30.73
C PHE A 144 2.59 -16.17 -31.33
N THR A 145 2.63 -16.20 -32.65
CA THR A 145 3.87 -16.27 -33.44
C THR A 145 4.75 -15.04 -33.18
N ALA A 146 4.20 -13.82 -33.22
CA ALA A 146 4.94 -12.59 -32.98
C ALA A 146 5.57 -12.50 -31.57
N ALA A 147 4.88 -13.02 -30.55
CA ALA A 147 5.42 -13.10 -29.18
C ALA A 147 6.61 -14.03 -29.08
N VAL A 148 6.48 -15.21 -29.71
CA VAL A 148 7.55 -16.22 -29.76
C VAL A 148 8.75 -15.66 -30.52
N ASP A 149 8.52 -14.99 -31.64
CA ASP A 149 9.57 -14.33 -32.43
C ASP A 149 10.28 -13.23 -31.61
N LEU A 150 9.55 -12.49 -30.78
CA LEU A 150 10.14 -11.49 -29.88
C LEU A 150 11.00 -12.13 -28.78
N VAL A 151 10.58 -13.26 -28.22
CA VAL A 151 11.39 -14.03 -27.26
C VAL A 151 12.64 -14.58 -27.95
N GLN A 152 12.48 -15.16 -29.15
CA GLN A 152 13.59 -15.69 -29.95
C GLN A 152 14.61 -14.61 -30.33
N THR A 153 14.18 -13.38 -30.60
CA THR A 153 15.07 -12.24 -30.90
C THR A 153 15.77 -11.66 -29.68
N LYS A 154 15.21 -11.79 -28.47
CA LYS A 154 15.84 -11.32 -27.22
C LYS A 154 16.76 -12.33 -26.55
N GLY A 155 16.76 -13.59 -26.99
CA GLY A 155 17.67 -14.63 -26.52
C GLY A 155 16.94 -15.82 -25.91
N CYS A 156 17.57 -17.00 -26.03
CA CYS A 156 17.02 -18.31 -25.68
C CYS A 156 16.52 -18.41 -24.22
N LEU A 157 15.71 -19.44 -23.94
CA LEU A 157 15.08 -19.79 -22.65
C LEU A 157 16.01 -19.69 -21.43
N THR A 158 17.32 -19.93 -21.61
CA THR A 158 18.34 -19.82 -20.57
C THR A 158 18.50 -18.38 -20.03
N HIS A 159 18.45 -17.37 -20.90
CA HIS A 159 18.48 -15.96 -20.48
C HIS A 159 17.20 -15.55 -19.76
N LEU A 160 16.05 -16.11 -20.17
CA LEU A 160 14.79 -15.87 -19.50
C LEU A 160 14.78 -16.48 -18.09
N GLN A 161 15.35 -17.67 -17.91
CA GLN A 161 15.48 -18.33 -16.61
C GLN A 161 16.42 -17.57 -15.67
N GLU A 162 17.55 -17.08 -16.19
CA GLU A 162 18.48 -16.25 -15.40
C GLU A 162 17.84 -14.91 -15.03
N TRP A 163 17.14 -14.25 -15.96
CA TRP A 163 16.38 -13.04 -15.69
C TRP A 163 15.28 -13.28 -14.63
N LEU A 164 14.50 -14.35 -14.75
CA LEU A 164 13.46 -14.70 -13.78
C LEU A 164 14.02 -14.93 -12.37
N SER A 165 15.17 -15.58 -12.25
CA SER A 165 15.82 -15.81 -10.95
C SER A 165 16.30 -14.50 -10.30
N HIS A 166 16.81 -13.57 -11.11
CA HIS A 166 17.25 -12.26 -10.66
C HIS A 166 16.04 -11.40 -10.25
N GLU A 167 14.96 -11.41 -11.04
CA GLU A 167 13.73 -10.68 -10.73
C GLU A 167 13.00 -11.22 -9.50
N LEU A 168 13.13 -12.52 -9.19
CA LEU A 168 12.59 -13.08 -7.95
C LEU A 168 13.38 -12.58 -6.72
N SER A 169 14.71 -12.48 -6.83
CA SER A 169 15.56 -11.97 -5.76
C SER A 169 15.33 -10.47 -5.50
N THR A 170 15.24 -9.67 -6.56
CA THR A 170 14.88 -8.25 -6.46
C THR A 170 13.47 -8.08 -5.91
N GLY A 171 12.53 -8.93 -6.34
CA GLY A 171 11.16 -8.99 -5.80
C GLY A 171 11.14 -9.13 -4.29
N ILE A 172 11.79 -10.15 -3.73
CA ILE A 172 11.85 -10.38 -2.28
C ILE A 172 12.45 -9.17 -1.55
N LEU A 173 13.54 -8.60 -2.08
CA LEU A 173 14.18 -7.42 -1.48
C LEU A 173 13.25 -6.21 -1.47
N THR A 174 12.53 -5.97 -2.58
CA THR A 174 11.57 -4.85 -2.67
C THR A 174 10.42 -5.01 -1.68
N THR A 175 9.85 -6.22 -1.56
CA THR A 175 8.80 -6.52 -0.57
C THR A 175 9.29 -6.29 0.86
N LEU A 176 10.47 -6.79 1.23
CA LEU A 176 11.03 -6.56 2.57
C LEU A 176 11.25 -5.07 2.87
N LEU A 177 11.69 -4.29 1.88
CA LEU A 177 11.84 -2.85 2.00
C LEU A 177 10.48 -2.17 2.22
N VAL A 178 9.45 -2.57 1.47
CA VAL A 178 8.08 -2.03 1.60
C VAL A 178 7.50 -2.34 2.98
N VAL A 179 7.60 -3.59 3.45
CA VAL A 179 7.19 -3.97 4.82
C VAL A 179 7.90 -3.13 5.87
N SER A 180 9.21 -2.95 5.73
CA SER A 180 10.01 -2.15 6.67
C SER A 180 9.54 -0.69 6.71
N LEU A 181 9.25 -0.10 5.55
CA LEU A 181 8.71 1.25 5.45
C LEU A 181 7.29 1.36 6.02
N GLN A 182 6.41 0.38 5.78
CA GLN A 182 5.06 0.33 6.36
C GLN A 182 5.09 0.26 7.88
N LEU A 183 5.97 -0.57 8.46
CA LEU A 183 6.16 -0.66 9.91
C LEU A 183 6.66 0.66 10.50
N LEU A 184 7.59 1.33 9.83
CA LEU A 184 8.09 2.64 10.24
C LEU A 184 6.98 3.71 10.18
N LEU A 185 6.18 3.72 9.11
CA LEU A 185 5.03 4.61 8.96
C LEU A 185 3.99 4.35 10.06
N LEU A 186 3.70 3.09 10.37
CA LEU A 186 2.78 2.71 11.43
C LEU A 186 3.29 3.17 12.79
N LEU A 187 4.58 2.97 13.09
CA LEU A 187 5.21 3.47 14.32
C LEU A 187 5.05 4.99 14.44
N PHE A 188 5.37 5.74 13.39
CA PHE A 188 5.23 7.21 13.40
C PHE A 188 3.77 7.66 13.54
N ALA A 189 2.83 6.97 12.90
CA ALA A 189 1.41 7.25 13.05
C ALA A 189 0.90 6.97 14.48
N ILE A 190 1.37 5.89 15.13
CA ILE A 190 1.05 5.57 16.54
C ILE A 190 1.58 6.68 17.44
N LEU A 191 2.84 7.08 17.28
CA LEU A 191 3.44 8.16 18.09
C LEU A 191 2.66 9.48 17.95
N MET A 192 2.22 9.80 16.73
CA MET A 192 1.37 10.95 16.45
C MET A 192 -0.01 10.83 17.12
N CYS A 193 -0.64 9.65 17.06
CA CYS A 193 -1.93 9.37 17.67
C CYS A 193 -1.89 9.46 19.21
N VAL A 194 -0.89 8.83 19.84
CA VAL A 194 -0.72 8.89 21.30
C VAL A 194 -0.56 10.34 21.76
N LYS A 195 0.23 11.13 21.02
CA LYS A 195 0.43 12.55 21.33
C LYS A 195 -0.84 13.37 21.16
N SER A 196 -1.62 13.14 20.11
CA SER A 196 -2.88 13.87 19.89
C SER A 196 -3.92 13.56 20.98
N VAL A 197 -4.02 12.29 21.40
CA VAL A 197 -4.90 11.86 22.50
C VAL A 197 -4.47 12.47 23.83
N GLN A 198 -3.18 12.50 24.14
CA GLN A 198 -2.68 13.17 25.34
C GLN A 198 -3.03 14.65 25.37
N GLN A 199 -2.87 15.35 24.24
CA GLN A 199 -3.21 16.77 24.14
C GLN A 199 -4.71 17.01 24.34
N SER A 200 -5.58 16.16 23.78
CA SER A 200 -7.03 16.21 24.03
C SER A 200 -7.35 16.05 25.52
N ASN A 201 -6.77 15.05 26.19
CA ASN A 201 -7.01 14.78 27.61
C ASN A 201 -6.51 15.90 28.54
N SER A 202 -5.38 16.53 28.21
CA SER A 202 -4.85 17.68 28.95
C SER A 202 -5.71 18.93 28.80
N THR A 203 -6.49 19.07 27.72
CA THR A 203 -7.37 20.22 27.49
C THR A 203 -8.74 20.05 28.17
N VAL A 204 -9.16 18.81 28.46
CA VAL A 204 -10.41 18.51 29.19
C VAL A 204 -10.24 18.57 30.71
N LYS A 205 -9.03 18.27 31.24
CA LYS A 205 -8.74 18.30 32.69
C LYS A 205 -8.70 19.68 33.41
N PRO A 206 -8.49 20.85 32.78
CA PRO A 206 -8.45 22.12 33.53
C PRO A 206 -9.83 22.58 34.00
N SER A 207 -10.93 22.16 33.35
CA SER A 207 -12.26 22.69 33.68
C SER A 207 -12.86 22.07 34.95
N LEU A 208 -12.60 20.78 35.23
CA LEU A 208 -13.16 20.12 36.42
C LEU A 208 -12.45 20.57 37.71
N SER A 209 -11.15 20.85 37.63
CA SER A 209 -10.37 21.39 38.74
C SER A 209 -10.71 22.87 39.01
N SER A 210 -10.97 23.68 37.97
CA SER A 210 -11.47 25.05 38.15
C SER A 210 -12.94 25.10 38.61
N LEU A 211 -13.80 24.18 38.14
CA LEU A 211 -15.21 24.06 38.60
C LEU A 211 -15.32 23.56 40.05
N MET A 212 -14.44 22.65 40.48
CA MET A 212 -14.41 22.23 41.88
C MET A 212 -13.91 23.37 42.80
N MET A 213 -12.96 24.19 42.36
CA MET A 213 -12.53 25.36 43.14
C MET A 213 -13.61 26.44 43.25
N THR A 214 -14.36 26.74 42.17
CA THR A 214 -15.45 27.74 42.23
C THR A 214 -16.64 27.26 43.06
N SER A 215 -16.96 25.96 43.02
CA SER A 215 -17.99 25.36 43.89
C SER A 215 -17.63 25.44 45.38
N GLN A 216 -16.37 25.19 45.74
CA GLN A 216 -15.88 25.31 47.13
C GLN A 216 -15.85 26.77 47.62
N GLN A 217 -15.43 27.71 46.76
CA GLN A 217 -15.46 29.15 47.08
C GLN A 217 -16.89 29.68 47.25
N HIS A 218 -17.83 29.23 46.43
CA HIS A 218 -19.23 29.62 46.57
C HIS A 218 -19.81 29.12 47.90
N LYS A 219 -19.53 27.86 48.27
CA LYS A 219 -19.99 27.28 49.54
C LYS A 219 -19.42 28.00 50.77
N GLN A 220 -18.13 28.39 50.75
CA GLN A 220 -17.54 29.17 51.85
C GLN A 220 -18.12 30.59 51.96
N ASN A 221 -18.40 31.26 50.83
CA ASN A 221 -18.98 32.60 50.83
C ASN A 221 -20.44 32.63 51.30
N THR A 222 -21.20 31.56 51.10
CA THR A 222 -22.57 31.43 51.62
C THR A 222 -22.59 31.20 53.13
N ILE A 223 -21.64 30.42 53.67
CA ILE A 223 -21.51 30.20 55.12
C ILE A 223 -21.10 31.49 55.85
N LYS A 224 -20.16 32.27 55.30
CA LYS A 224 -19.77 33.57 55.86
C LYS A 224 -20.92 34.59 55.87
N ARG A 225 -21.77 34.60 54.85
CA ARG A 225 -22.95 35.48 54.80
C ARG A 225 -24.00 35.11 55.85
N ASN A 226 -24.26 33.83 56.09
CA ASN A 226 -25.24 33.40 57.09
C ASN A 226 -24.79 33.68 58.53
N PHE A 227 -23.48 33.70 58.82
CA PHE A 227 -22.97 34.09 60.13
C PHE A 227 -23.11 35.59 60.43
N ASN A 228 -23.15 36.44 59.40
CA ASN A 228 -23.23 37.89 59.56
C ASN A 228 -24.67 38.42 59.73
N TYR A 229 -25.69 37.56 59.61
CA TYR A 229 -27.10 37.91 59.84
C TYR A 229 -27.61 37.51 61.23
N ASN A 230 -26.82 36.76 62.00
CA ASN A 230 -27.19 36.24 63.33
C ASN A 230 -26.42 36.92 64.49
N ASN A 231 -25.72 38.03 64.22
CA ASN A 231 -25.12 38.94 65.20
C ASN A 231 -25.66 40.35 64.95
#